data_AF-A0A7W5XWM5-F1
#
_entry.id   AF-A0A7W5XWM5-F1
#
_cell.length_a   1.000
_cell.length_b   1.000
_cell.length_c   1.000
_cell.angle_alpha   90.00
_cell.angle_beta   90.00
_cell.angle_gamma   90.00
#
_symmetry.space_group_name_H-M   'P 1'
#
loop_
_entity.id
_entity.type
_entity.pdbx_description
1 polymer ?
#
loop_
_entity_poly.entity_id
_entity_poly.type
_entity_poly.pdbx_seq_one_letter_code
_entity_poly.pdbx_strand_id
1 'polypeptide(L)'
;MPFRKYASIPNDPNFREALLLWARKLVRSEMVAKRVARRTIDVLCDDPSLLDGRDINEAIFKLLRRHAFDENELSPEQSLRGDGLVRPRERADVVK
;
A
#
# COMPACT_ATOMS: atom_id res chain seq x y z
N MET A 1 -10.79 -14.46 8.68
CA MET A 1 -9.97 -15.67 8.86
C MET A 1 -8.58 -15.23 9.33
N PRO A 2 -8.14 -15.64 10.52
CA PRO A 2 -6.76 -15.41 10.96
C PRO A 2 -5.78 -16.28 10.15
N PHE A 3 -4.58 -15.76 9.92
CA PHE A 3 -3.40 -16.49 9.44
C PHE A 3 -3.03 -17.54 10.50
N ARG A 4 -3.62 -18.75 10.42
CA ARG A 4 -3.34 -19.86 11.33
C ARG A 4 -2.12 -20.60 10.84
N LYS A 5 -1.00 -20.47 11.57
CA LYS A 5 0.24 -21.28 11.48
C LYS A 5 0.50 -21.84 10.08
N TYR A 6 0.93 -20.98 9.15
CA TYR A 6 1.53 -21.50 7.93
C TYR A 6 2.92 -22.03 8.28
N ALA A 7 3.23 -23.23 7.81
CA ALA A 7 4.45 -23.93 8.17
C ALA A 7 5.72 -23.21 7.67
N SER A 8 5.58 -22.35 6.66
CA SER A 8 6.70 -21.66 6.00
C SER A 8 6.34 -20.21 5.62
N ILE A 9 5.86 -19.39 6.55
CA ILE A 9 5.71 -17.94 6.30
C ILE A 9 7.10 -17.36 5.98
N PRO A 10 7.25 -16.52 4.94
CA PRO A 10 6.21 -15.98 4.02
C PRO A 10 6.11 -16.70 2.66
N ASN A 11 6.79 -17.84 2.47
CA ASN A 11 6.82 -18.59 1.21
C ASN A 11 5.69 -19.61 1.03
N ASP A 12 4.85 -19.81 2.04
CA ASP A 12 3.70 -20.70 1.95
C ASP A 12 2.69 -20.19 0.89
N PRO A 13 2.28 -21.02 -0.09
CA PRO A 13 1.37 -20.60 -1.14
C PRO A 13 -0.03 -20.23 -0.59
N ASN A 14 -0.49 -20.88 0.48
CA ASN A 14 -1.77 -20.56 1.11
C ASN A 14 -1.68 -19.22 1.87
N PHE A 15 -0.51 -18.89 2.42
CA PHE A 15 -0.27 -17.56 3.01
C PHE A 15 -0.36 -16.46 1.97
N ARG A 16 0.25 -16.67 0.80
CA ARG A 16 0.22 -15.73 -0.32
C ARG A 16 -1.21 -15.51 -0.84
N GLU A 17 -1.97 -16.59 -0.98
CA GLU A 17 -3.37 -16.50 -1.40
C GLU A 17 -4.24 -15.78 -0.36
N ALA A 18 -4.05 -16.07 0.93
CA ALA A 18 -4.75 -15.38 2.02
C ALA A 18 -4.43 -13.89 2.06
N LEU A 19 -3.14 -13.51 1.91
CA LEU A 19 -2.71 -12.12 1.81
C LEU A 19 -3.40 -11.39 0.65
N LEU A 20 -3.47 -12.04 -0.52
CA LEU A 20 -4.13 -11.47 -1.69
C LEU A 20 -5.64 -11.28 -1.47
N LEU A 21 -6.31 -12.25 -0.86
CA LEU A 21 -7.73 -12.14 -0.51
C LEU A 21 -8.00 -10.99 0.46
N TRP A 22 -7.10 -10.76 1.41
CA TRP A 22 -7.17 -9.62 2.32
C TRP A 22 -6.86 -8.29 1.63
N ALA A 23 -5.84 -8.25 0.75
CA ALA A 23 -5.52 -7.06 -0.01
C ALA A 23 -6.69 -6.63 -0.91
N ARG A 24 -7.37 -7.58 -1.57
CA ARG A 24 -8.58 -7.33 -2.38
C ARG A 24 -9.75 -6.73 -1.59
N LYS A 25 -9.79 -6.92 -0.26
CA LYS A 25 -10.79 -6.27 0.60
C LYS A 25 -10.42 -4.83 0.94
N LEU A 26 -9.14 -4.47 0.85
CA LEU A 26 -8.63 -3.15 1.20
C LEU A 26 -8.52 -2.22 -0.01
N VAL A 27 -8.24 -2.76 -1.19
CA VAL A 27 -8.07 -1.98 -2.42
C VAL A 27 -9.00 -2.48 -3.53
N ARG A 28 -9.51 -1.55 -4.35
CA ARG A 28 -10.45 -1.86 -5.45
C ARG A 28 -9.76 -2.45 -6.68
N SER A 29 -8.50 -2.10 -6.91
CA SER A 29 -7.74 -2.56 -8.07
C SER A 29 -7.03 -3.88 -7.79
N GLU A 30 -7.25 -4.87 -8.64
CA GLU A 30 -6.57 -6.17 -8.53
C GLU A 30 -5.04 -6.04 -8.68
N MET A 31 -4.57 -5.14 -9.55
CA MET A 31 -3.14 -4.87 -9.71
C MET A 31 -2.53 -4.30 -8.42
N VAL A 32 -3.25 -3.38 -7.77
CA VAL A 32 -2.81 -2.80 -6.49
C VAL A 32 -2.83 -3.88 -5.41
N ALA A 33 -3.85 -4.73 -5.37
CA ALA A 33 -3.92 -5.83 -4.39
C ALA A 33 -2.72 -6.78 -4.51
N LYS A 34 -2.32 -7.12 -5.75
CA LYS A 34 -1.13 -7.94 -6.02
C LYS A 34 0.16 -7.25 -5.58
N ARG A 35 0.31 -5.94 -5.83
CA ARG A 35 1.48 -5.16 -5.37
C ARG A 35 1.57 -5.09 -3.85
N VAL A 36 0.46 -4.77 -3.18
CA VAL A 36 0.35 -4.70 -1.72
C VAL A 36 0.72 -6.05 -1.08
N ALA A 37 0.15 -7.14 -1.58
CA ALA A 37 0.46 -8.48 -1.10
C ALA A 37 1.94 -8.84 -1.30
N ARG A 38 2.50 -8.52 -2.48
CA ARG A 38 3.92 -8.78 -2.76
C ARG A 38 4.85 -7.98 -1.86
N ARG A 39 4.59 -6.68 -1.69
CA ARG A 39 5.39 -5.79 -0.83
C ARG A 39 5.35 -6.25 0.63
N THR A 40 4.20 -6.72 1.09
CA THR A 40 4.05 -7.31 2.43
C THR A 40 4.94 -8.55 2.58
N ILE A 41 4.96 -9.45 1.58
CA ILE A 41 5.83 -10.65 1.59
C ILE A 41 7.30 -10.25 1.60
N ASP A 42 7.71 -9.29 0.76
CA ASP A 42 9.10 -8.87 0.66
C ASP A 42 9.59 -8.28 2.00
N VAL A 43 8.77 -7.49 2.70
CA VAL A 43 9.11 -6.97 4.05
C VAL A 43 9.20 -8.08 5.08
N LEU A 44 8.30 -9.07 5.04
CA LEU A 44 8.37 -10.22 5.97
C LEU A 44 9.56 -11.14 5.70
N CYS A 45 10.05 -11.19 4.46
CA CYS A 45 11.31 -11.87 4.12
C CYS A 45 12.53 -11.12 4.65
N ASP A 46 12.51 -9.79 4.58
CA ASP A 46 13.62 -8.92 5.01
C ASP A 46 13.72 -8.84 6.54
N ASP A 47 12.58 -8.74 7.22
CA ASP A 47 12.49 -8.67 8.68
C ASP A 47 11.64 -9.83 9.25
N PRO A 48 12.27 -10.99 9.51
CA PRO A 48 11.58 -12.13 10.09
C PRO A 48 11.18 -11.91 11.55
N SER A 49 11.72 -10.91 12.25
CA SER A 49 11.37 -10.62 13.64
C SER A 49 9.92 -10.16 13.78
N LEU A 50 9.31 -9.64 12.71
CA LEU A 50 7.87 -9.36 12.62
C LEU A 50 6.99 -10.62 12.80
N LEU A 51 7.56 -11.81 12.61
CA LEU A 51 6.92 -13.11 12.77
C LEU A 51 7.24 -13.79 14.11
N ASP A 52 8.11 -13.19 14.94
CA ASP A 52 8.55 -13.76 16.22
C ASP A 52 7.64 -13.36 17.40
N GLY A 53 6.75 -12.37 17.19
CA GLY A 53 5.85 -11.84 18.21
C GLY A 53 4.66 -12.75 18.57
N ARG A 54 4.02 -12.49 19.71
CA ARG A 54 2.78 -13.17 20.13
C ARG A 54 1.60 -12.88 19.19
N ASP A 55 1.65 -11.75 18.50
CA ASP A 55 0.55 -11.19 17.68
C ASP A 55 0.94 -11.06 16.20
N ILE A 56 1.53 -12.12 15.62
CA ILE A 56 1.94 -12.21 14.20
C ILE A 56 0.83 -11.75 13.26
N ASN A 57 -0.41 -12.18 13.54
CA ASN A 57 -1.58 -11.80 12.76
C ASN A 57 -1.75 -10.28 12.70
N GLU A 58 -1.64 -9.62 13.85
CA GLU A 58 -1.81 -8.17 13.95
C GLU A 58 -0.70 -7.42 13.22
N ALA A 59 0.55 -7.88 13.34
CA ALA A 59 1.68 -7.29 12.63
C ALA A 59 1.47 -7.35 11.11
N ILE A 60 1.05 -8.50 10.58
CA ILE A 60 0.75 -8.69 9.15
C ILE A 60 -0.42 -7.78 8.73
N PHE A 61 -1.49 -7.70 9.52
CA PHE A 61 -2.64 -6.83 9.19
C PHE A 61 -2.27 -5.35 9.18
N LYS A 62 -1.43 -4.90 10.12
CA LYS A 62 -0.93 -3.52 10.17
C LYS A 62 -0.09 -3.19 8.94
N LEU A 63 0.83 -4.08 8.55
CA LEU A 63 1.64 -3.93 7.33
C LEU A 63 0.77 -3.86 6.08
N LEU A 64 -0.18 -4.79 5.96
CA LEU A 64 -1.07 -4.86 4.80
C LEU A 64 -1.92 -3.58 4.65
N ARG A 65 -2.48 -3.07 5.76
CA ARG A 65 -3.25 -1.82 5.75
C ARG A 65 -2.38 -0.62 5.41
N ARG A 66 -1.15 -0.56 5.93
CA ARG A 66 -0.21 0.52 5.62
C ARG A 66 0.13 0.55 4.13
N HIS A 67 0.50 -0.59 3.54
CA HIS A 67 0.81 -0.67 2.12
C HIS A 67 -0.41 -0.40 1.22
N ALA A 68 -1.59 -0.84 1.62
CA ALA A 68 -2.83 -0.51 0.90
C ALA A 68 -3.13 1.00 0.94
N PHE A 69 -2.84 1.66 2.06
CA PHE A 69 -2.99 3.10 2.20
C PHE A 69 -1.96 3.87 1.36
N ASP A 70 -0.67 3.51 1.46
CA ASP A 70 0.41 4.11 0.66
C ASP A 70 0.10 4.03 -0.85
N GLU A 71 -0.36 2.87 -1.35
CA GLU A 71 -0.71 2.72 -2.77
C GLU A 71 -1.99 3.51 -3.15
N ASN A 72 -2.90 3.74 -2.22
CA ASN A 72 -4.11 4.54 -2.46
C ASN A 72 -3.82 6.05 -2.44
N GLU A 73 -2.85 6.51 -1.66
CA GLU A 73 -2.31 7.87 -1.75
C GLU A 73 -1.51 8.08 -3.05
N LEU A 74 -0.86 7.02 -3.55
CA LEU A 74 -0.14 7.03 -4.82
C LEU A 74 -1.05 6.86 -6.05
N SER A 75 -2.36 6.56 -5.88
CA SER A 75 -3.32 6.56 -6.99
C SER A 75 -3.42 7.98 -7.55
N PRO A 76 -3.07 8.21 -8.83
CA PRO A 76 -2.94 9.55 -9.41
C PRO A 76 -4.26 10.33 -9.57
N GLU A 77 -5.38 9.82 -9.05
CA GLU A 77 -6.64 10.57 -8.98
C GLU A 77 -6.59 11.73 -7.98
N GLN A 78 -5.53 11.85 -7.16
CA GLN A 78 -5.31 13.03 -6.30
C GLN A 78 -4.09 13.88 -6.68
N SER A 79 -3.29 13.47 -7.68
CA SER A 79 -2.22 14.31 -8.23
C SER A 79 -2.69 15.19 -9.41
N LEU A 80 -4.01 15.38 -9.53
CA LEU A 80 -4.63 16.40 -10.40
C LEU A 80 -5.41 17.42 -9.58
N ARG A 81 -4.89 17.79 -8.40
CA ARG A 81 -5.29 19.00 -7.69
C ARG A 81 -4.10 19.72 -7.08
N GLY A 82 -2.97 19.70 -7.78
CA GLY A 82 -1.96 20.75 -7.69
C GLY A 82 -2.44 21.96 -8.50
N ASP A 83 -3.54 22.58 -8.07
CA ASP A 83 -3.95 23.90 -8.54
C ASP A 83 -2.94 24.90 -7.97
N GLY A 84 -2.07 25.37 -8.87
CA GLY A 84 -1.02 26.33 -8.58
C GLY A 84 -0.46 26.91 -9.87
N LEU A 85 -1.29 27.00 -10.91
CA LEU A 85 -1.00 27.77 -12.11
C LEU A 85 -1.02 29.25 -11.74
N VAL A 86 0.07 29.76 -11.17
CA VAL A 86 0.29 31.20 -11.09
C VAL A 86 0.65 31.67 -12.50
N ARG A 87 -0.38 32.03 -13.28
CA ARG A 87 -0.23 32.94 -14.41
C ARG A 87 -0.53 34.35 -13.91
N PRO A 88 0.46 35.23 -13.72
CA PRO A 88 0.19 36.64 -13.90
C PRO A 88 0.26 36.92 -15.41
N ARG A 89 -0.90 36.94 -16.06
CA ARG A 89 -1.03 37.61 -17.35
C ARG A 89 -1.33 39.09 -17.06
N GLU A 90 -0.36 39.91 -17.45
CA GLU A 90 -0.55 41.24 -18.07
C GLU A 90 -1.03 42.39 -17.19
N ARG A 91 -0.17 43.41 -17.04
CA ARG A 91 -0.55 44.80 -17.34
C ARG A 91 0.60 45.48 -18.05
N ALA A 92 0.37 45.76 -19.34
CA ALA A 92 1.10 46.74 -20.11
C ALA A 92 0.69 48.17 -19.68
N ASP A 93 1.64 49.06 -19.92
CA ASP A 93 1.52 50.48 -20.25
C ASP A 93 1.33 51.58 -19.17
N VAL A 94 2.42 52.37 -19.07
CA VAL A 94 2.49 53.84 -19.24
C VAL A 94 1.83 54.73 -18.19
N VAL A 95 2.65 55.58 -17.55
CA VAL A 95 2.47 57.04 -17.53
C VAL A 95 3.85 57.74 -17.43
N LYS A 96 4.20 58.41 -18.54
CA LYS A 96 4.81 59.75 -18.72
C LYS A 96 6.08 60.16 -17.96
#